data_AF-A0A9W4T135-F1
#
_entry.id   AF-A0A9W4T135-F1
#
_cell.length_a   1.000
_cell.length_b   1.000
_cell.length_c   1.000
_cell.angle_alpha   90.00
_cell.angle_beta   90.00
_cell.angle_gamma   90.00
#
_symmetry.space_group_name_H-M   'P 1'
#
loop_
_entity.id
_entity.type
_entity.pdbx_description
1 polymer ?
#
loop_
_entity_poly.entity_id
_entity_poly.type
_entity_poly.pdbx_seq_one_letter_code
_entity_poly.pdbx_strand_id
1 'polypeptide(L)'
;EGLIFAINDNNLLGISTKHRLKQLQQKKWLASSPLLCWLYTTPAKDSDWLANVLCEWNKSAITVQIPTTFHNIIKGGNIPLHTVSHLKECYFDFAQPNKIPGKQSFIVGSNLGNNQPIIGKLQQSDSISIMIQHFIPSHNQQRKTILKECNGCLITNPFTILPSTVNTSRNLCFTNLPLNLCFTIPVNYMF
;
A
#
# COMPACT_ATOMS: atom_id res chain seq x y z
N GLU A 1 12.07 0.68 -28.69
CA GLU A 1 13.24 -0.22 -28.75
C GLU A 1 14.24 -0.05 -27.60
N GLY A 2 14.65 1.19 -27.26
CA GLY A 2 15.67 1.41 -26.21
C GLY A 2 15.40 0.74 -24.85
N LEU A 3 14.14 0.63 -24.42
CA LEU A 3 13.78 -0.08 -23.18
C LEU A 3 14.11 -1.59 -23.24
N ILE A 4 13.91 -2.24 -24.39
CA ILE A 4 14.19 -3.68 -24.55
C ILE A 4 15.69 -3.94 -24.42
N PHE A 5 16.51 -3.13 -25.10
CA PHE A 5 17.97 -3.18 -24.96
C PHE A 5 18.39 -2.95 -23.51
N ALA A 6 17.83 -1.93 -22.85
CA ALA A 6 18.16 -1.62 -21.47
C ALA A 6 17.79 -2.75 -20.50
N ILE A 7 16.63 -3.41 -20.66
CA ILE A 7 16.23 -4.52 -19.79
C ILE A 7 17.16 -5.75 -19.95
N ASN A 8 17.58 -6.02 -21.20
CA ASN A 8 18.46 -7.14 -21.53
C ASN A 8 19.94 -6.87 -21.21
N ASP A 9 20.30 -5.63 -20.91
CA ASP A 9 21.66 -5.29 -20.50
C ASP A 9 21.96 -5.81 -19.07
N ASN A 10 23.16 -6.37 -18.90
CA ASN A 10 23.68 -6.83 -17.62
C ASN A 10 24.66 -5.83 -16.99
N ASN A 11 24.99 -4.74 -17.68
CA ASN A 11 25.84 -3.67 -17.19
C ASN A 11 25.03 -2.59 -16.45
N LEU A 12 25.67 -1.43 -16.24
CA LEU A 12 25.14 -0.32 -15.46
C LEU A 12 23.76 0.17 -15.95
N LEU A 13 23.55 0.23 -17.27
CA LEU A 13 22.28 0.69 -17.84
C LEU A 13 21.14 -0.27 -17.49
N GLY A 14 21.36 -1.58 -17.61
CA GLY A 14 20.36 -2.56 -17.22
C GLY A 14 20.11 -2.65 -15.72
N ILE A 15 21.15 -2.54 -14.89
CA ILE A 15 20.99 -2.46 -13.42
C ILE A 15 20.16 -1.23 -13.03
N SER A 16 20.47 -0.06 -13.59
CA SER A 16 19.73 1.19 -13.35
C SER A 16 18.27 1.07 -13.80
N THR A 17 18.03 0.43 -14.96
CA THR A 17 16.68 0.23 -15.50
C THR A 17 15.86 -0.71 -14.62
N LYS A 18 16.44 -1.81 -14.14
CA LYS A 18 15.82 -2.73 -13.17
C LYS A 18 15.46 -2.01 -11.87
N HIS A 19 16.32 -1.12 -11.38
CA HIS A 19 16.04 -0.34 -10.18
C HIS A 19 14.88 0.65 -10.40
N ARG A 20 14.86 1.36 -11.53
CA ARG A 20 13.76 2.28 -11.89
C ARG A 20 12.43 1.55 -12.04
N LEU A 21 12.41 0.36 -12.63
CA LEU A 21 11.21 -0.46 -12.70
C LEU A 21 10.66 -0.83 -11.32
N LYS A 22 11.54 -1.17 -10.36
CA LYS A 22 11.13 -1.42 -8.96
C LYS A 22 10.59 -0.17 -8.28
N GLN A 23 11.26 0.98 -8.45
CA GLN A 23 10.78 2.26 -7.94
C GLN A 23 9.42 2.62 -8.53
N LEU A 24 9.22 2.38 -9.83
CA LEU A 24 7.97 2.63 -10.52
C LEU A 24 6.86 1.69 -10.01
N GLN A 25 7.17 0.40 -9.83
CA GLN A 25 6.27 -0.58 -9.22
C GLN A 25 5.79 -0.11 -7.85
N GLN A 26 6.71 0.35 -7.00
CA GLN A 26 6.42 0.88 -5.66
C GLN A 26 5.61 2.16 -5.72
N LYS A 27 6.03 3.13 -6.54
CA LYS A 27 5.35 4.43 -6.72
C LYS A 27 3.91 4.26 -7.18
N LYS A 28 3.63 3.24 -7.99
CA LYS A 28 2.31 2.94 -8.55
C LYS A 28 1.58 1.80 -7.85
N TRP A 29 2.16 1.24 -6.78
CA TRP A 29 1.55 0.17 -5.98
C TRP A 29 1.14 -1.06 -6.81
N LEU A 30 1.97 -1.44 -7.78
CA LEU A 30 1.69 -2.58 -8.65
C LEU A 30 2.05 -3.91 -7.98
N ALA A 31 1.13 -4.88 -8.01
CA ALA A 31 1.34 -6.22 -7.42
C ALA A 31 2.44 -7.04 -8.13
N SER A 32 2.69 -6.74 -9.40
CA SER A 32 3.72 -7.38 -10.22
C SER A 32 4.58 -6.32 -10.91
N SER A 33 5.69 -6.76 -11.50
CA SER A 33 6.56 -5.91 -12.32
C SER A 33 5.77 -5.07 -13.34
N PRO A 34 6.11 -3.78 -13.52
CA PRO A 34 5.48 -2.91 -14.52
C PRO A 34 5.54 -3.46 -15.95
N LEU A 35 6.54 -4.28 -16.25
CA LEU A 35 6.68 -4.91 -17.57
C LEU A 35 5.69 -6.06 -17.79
N LEU A 36 5.20 -6.66 -16.71
CA LEU A 36 4.27 -7.81 -16.73
C LEU A 36 2.83 -7.35 -16.78
N CYS A 37 2.50 -6.35 -15.99
CA CYS A 37 1.17 -5.80 -15.89
C CYS A 37 1.25 -4.30 -15.66
N TRP A 38 1.00 -3.54 -16.72
CA TRP A 38 0.87 -2.09 -16.68
C TRP A 38 -0.59 -1.71 -16.92
N LEU A 39 -1.27 -1.22 -15.88
CA LEU A 39 -2.71 -0.95 -15.93
C LEU A 39 -3.06 0.43 -16.49
N TYR A 40 -2.05 1.26 -16.78
CA TYR A 40 -2.27 2.66 -17.18
C TYR A 40 -2.17 2.82 -18.70
N THR A 41 -3.09 3.60 -19.25
CA THR A 41 -3.09 3.99 -20.68
C THR A 41 -2.76 5.46 -20.86
N THR A 42 -2.87 6.29 -19.81
CA THR A 42 -2.51 7.71 -19.87
C THR A 42 -1.08 7.90 -19.35
N PRO A 43 -0.23 8.65 -20.07
CA PRO A 43 1.12 8.96 -19.58
C PRO A 43 1.03 9.68 -18.24
N ALA A 44 2.03 9.45 -17.38
CA ALA A 44 2.10 10.15 -16.11
C ALA A 44 2.31 11.66 -16.39
N LYS A 45 1.70 12.53 -15.58
CA LYS A 45 2.02 13.98 -15.63
C LYS A 45 3.49 14.22 -15.33
N ASP A 46 4.05 13.36 -14.49
CA ASP A 46 5.46 13.31 -14.16
C ASP A 46 6.24 12.84 -15.40
N SER A 47 7.31 13.53 -15.76
CA SER A 47 8.16 13.29 -16.94
C SER A 47 8.95 11.96 -16.93
N ASP A 48 8.44 10.93 -16.25
CA ASP A 48 9.03 9.61 -16.21
C ASP A 48 8.84 8.90 -17.55
N TRP A 49 9.89 8.95 -18.36
CA TRP A 49 9.93 8.34 -19.68
C TRP A 49 9.58 6.84 -19.64
N LEU A 50 9.91 6.14 -18.55
CA LEU A 50 9.65 4.70 -18.43
C LEU A 50 8.15 4.43 -18.31
N ALA A 51 7.46 5.19 -17.45
CA ALA A 51 6.01 5.11 -17.32
C ALA A 51 5.30 5.43 -18.64
N ASN A 52 5.80 6.43 -19.37
CA ASN A 52 5.23 6.83 -20.66
C ASN A 52 5.42 5.74 -21.72
N VAL A 53 6.59 5.13 -21.80
CA VAL A 53 6.84 3.99 -22.72
C VAL A 53 5.91 2.82 -22.38
N LEU A 54 5.72 2.51 -21.09
CA LEU A 54 4.82 1.43 -20.67
C LEU A 54 3.34 1.72 -21.01
N CYS A 55 2.90 2.98 -20.91
CA CYS A 55 1.57 3.38 -21.35
C CYS A 55 1.38 3.18 -22.86
N GLU A 56 2.37 3.56 -23.68
CA GLU A 56 2.32 3.35 -25.13
C GLU A 56 2.34 1.86 -25.49
N TRP A 57 3.15 1.04 -24.81
CA TRP A 57 3.14 -0.41 -25.00
C TRP A 57 1.78 -1.03 -24.69
N ASN A 58 1.17 -0.62 -23.59
CA ASN A 58 -0.16 -1.09 -23.21
C ASN A 58 -1.22 -0.72 -24.27
N LYS A 59 -1.21 0.52 -24.78
CA LYS A 59 -2.10 0.94 -25.88
C LYS A 59 -1.92 0.12 -27.14
N SER A 60 -0.66 -0.21 -27.48
CA SER A 60 -0.32 -1.00 -28.66
C SER A 60 -0.43 -2.51 -28.44
N ALA A 61 -0.93 -2.96 -27.28
CA ALA A 61 -0.99 -4.37 -26.90
C ALA A 61 0.37 -5.10 -27.02
N ILE A 62 1.48 -4.39 -26.84
CA ILE A 62 2.82 -4.97 -26.84
C ILE A 62 3.04 -5.70 -25.52
N THR A 63 3.34 -6.98 -25.61
CA THR A 63 3.74 -7.81 -24.48
C THR A 63 5.20 -8.19 -24.60
N VAL A 64 5.88 -8.35 -23.47
CA VAL A 64 7.28 -8.77 -23.43
C VAL A 64 7.37 -10.10 -22.71
N GLN A 65 8.12 -11.04 -23.27
CA GLN A 65 8.49 -12.26 -22.57
C GLN A 65 9.59 -11.94 -21.58
N ILE A 66 9.26 -12.00 -20.29
CA ILE A 66 10.19 -11.64 -19.21
C ILE A 66 10.54 -12.89 -18.41
N PRO A 67 11.83 -13.18 -18.18
CA PRO A 67 12.23 -14.25 -17.27
C PRO A 67 11.58 -14.08 -15.89
N THR A 68 11.24 -15.20 -15.25
CA THR A 68 10.55 -15.25 -13.94
C THR A 68 11.27 -14.47 -12.85
N THR A 69 12.60 -14.36 -12.95
CA THR A 69 13.47 -13.56 -12.07
C THR A 69 13.13 -12.06 -12.07
N PHE A 70 12.43 -11.56 -13.09
CA PHE A 70 12.03 -10.16 -13.22
C PHE A 70 10.57 -9.90 -12.89
N HIS A 71 9.82 -10.93 -12.49
CA HIS A 71 8.39 -10.78 -12.26
C HIS A 71 8.07 -9.91 -11.03
N ASN A 72 8.99 -9.85 -10.05
CA ASN A 72 8.86 -9.07 -8.82
C ASN A 72 7.44 -9.15 -8.24
N ILE A 73 6.91 -10.37 -8.13
CA ILE A 73 5.55 -10.61 -7.64
C ILE A 73 5.54 -10.35 -6.14
N ILE A 74 4.77 -9.35 -5.72
CA ILE A 74 4.47 -9.12 -4.31
C ILE A 74 3.43 -10.17 -3.92
N LYS A 75 3.88 -11.29 -3.34
CA LYS A 75 3.02 -12.41 -2.98
C LYS A 75 2.21 -12.22 -1.69
N GLY A 76 2.29 -11.02 -1.07
CA GLY A 76 1.92 -10.86 0.33
C GLY A 76 2.91 -11.58 1.25
N GLY A 77 3.04 -11.11 2.48
CA GLY A 77 3.88 -11.77 3.49
C GLY A 77 3.06 -12.74 4.33
N ASN A 78 3.63 -13.90 4.66
CA ASN A 78 3.12 -14.79 5.71
C ASN A 78 3.65 -14.40 7.10
N ILE A 79 4.25 -13.22 7.24
CA ILE A 79 4.77 -12.74 8.52
C ILE A 79 3.57 -12.53 9.44
N PRO A 80 3.40 -13.34 10.51
CA PRO A 80 2.31 -13.12 11.43
C PRO A 80 2.44 -11.74 12.06
N LEU A 81 1.36 -10.97 12.09
CA LEU A 81 1.37 -9.57 12.59
C LEU A 81 2.02 -9.44 13.98
N HIS A 82 1.87 -10.45 14.85
CA HIS A 82 2.48 -10.47 16.19
C HIS A 82 4.02 -10.49 16.20
N THR A 83 4.68 -10.84 15.09
CA THR A 83 6.15 -10.84 15.00
C THR A 83 6.73 -9.46 14.73
N VAL A 84 5.88 -8.52 14.25
CA VAL A 84 6.26 -7.13 14.04
C VAL A 84 6.42 -6.46 15.40
N SER A 85 7.60 -5.93 15.71
CA SER A 85 8.00 -5.52 17.07
C SER A 85 7.08 -4.52 17.76
N HIS A 86 6.44 -3.61 17.01
CA HIS A 86 5.47 -2.65 17.56
C HIS A 86 4.04 -3.20 17.70
N LEU A 87 3.78 -4.40 17.18
CA LEU A 87 2.53 -5.12 17.33
C LEU A 87 2.60 -6.27 18.35
N LYS A 88 3.80 -6.57 18.88
CA LYS A 88 4.01 -7.66 19.87
C LYS A 88 3.14 -7.54 21.12
N GLU A 89 2.77 -6.31 21.50
CA GLU A 89 1.93 -6.04 22.67
C GLU A 89 0.44 -5.84 22.32
N CYS A 90 0.10 -5.89 21.03
CA CYS A 90 -1.27 -5.74 20.57
C CYS A 90 -1.92 -7.12 20.43
N TYR A 91 -2.96 -7.40 21.22
CA TYR A 91 -3.78 -8.60 21.05
C TYR A 91 -4.79 -8.38 19.94
N PHE A 92 -4.62 -9.06 18.81
CA PHE A 92 -5.57 -9.07 17.71
C PHE A 92 -6.35 -10.37 17.74
N ASP A 93 -7.66 -10.27 17.96
CA ASP A 93 -8.56 -11.38 17.68
C ASP A 93 -8.71 -11.47 16.16
N PHE A 94 -8.51 -12.64 15.58
CA PHE A 94 -8.64 -12.90 14.13
C PHE A 94 -9.84 -13.80 13.81
N ALA A 95 -10.73 -14.06 14.80
CA ALA A 95 -11.99 -14.71 14.54
C ALA A 95 -12.80 -13.94 13.48
N GLN A 96 -13.64 -14.63 12.71
CA GLN A 96 -14.52 -13.96 11.74
C GLN A 96 -15.33 -12.87 12.46
N PRO A 97 -15.25 -11.61 12.01
CA PRO A 97 -15.92 -10.53 12.71
C PRO A 97 -17.43 -10.69 12.55
N ASN A 98 -18.12 -10.95 13.66
CA ASN A 98 -19.54 -10.66 13.74
C ASN A 98 -19.68 -9.14 13.60
N LYS A 99 -20.34 -8.67 12.53
CA LYS A 99 -20.70 -7.25 12.40
C LYS A 99 -21.63 -6.91 13.56
N ILE A 100 -21.12 -6.23 14.58
CA ILE A 100 -21.94 -5.72 15.68
C ILE A 100 -22.50 -4.36 15.24
N PRO A 101 -23.84 -4.21 15.14
CA PRO A 101 -24.45 -2.92 14.81
C PRO A 101 -23.92 -1.81 15.73
N GLY A 102 -23.53 -0.68 15.15
CA GLY A 102 -22.97 0.46 15.89
C GLY A 102 -21.47 0.39 16.20
N LYS A 103 -20.75 -0.71 15.87
CA LYS A 103 -19.28 -0.77 15.99
C LYS A 103 -18.58 -0.43 14.68
N GLN A 104 -17.44 0.25 14.77
CA GLN A 104 -16.62 0.67 13.62
C GLN A 104 -15.61 -0.42 13.27
N SER A 105 -15.50 -0.77 12.00
CA SER A 105 -14.51 -1.73 11.52
C SER A 105 -13.13 -1.09 11.39
N PHE A 106 -12.14 -1.71 12.04
CA PHE A 106 -10.73 -1.39 11.82
C PHE A 106 -10.11 -2.43 10.89
N ILE A 107 -9.14 -1.96 10.12
CA ILE A 107 -8.42 -2.73 9.12
C ILE A 107 -6.93 -2.58 9.42
N VAL A 108 -6.20 -3.70 9.31
CA VAL A 108 -4.75 -3.65 9.18
C VAL A 108 -4.40 -3.84 7.71
N GLY A 109 -3.61 -2.92 7.17
CA GLY A 109 -2.94 -3.12 5.90
C GLY A 109 -1.43 -3.03 6.06
N SER A 110 -0.71 -3.44 5.02
CA SER A 110 0.73 -3.22 4.95
C SER A 110 1.04 -1.89 4.26
N ASN A 111 1.82 -1.02 4.89
CA ASN A 111 2.43 0.11 4.23
C ASN A 111 3.57 -0.40 3.34
N LEU A 112 3.38 -0.39 2.02
CA LEU A 112 4.39 -0.89 1.09
C LEU A 112 5.64 0.01 0.99
N GLY A 113 5.56 1.28 1.43
CA GLY A 113 6.69 2.19 1.41
C GLY A 113 7.78 1.81 2.40
N ASN A 114 7.41 1.22 3.55
CA ASN A 114 8.33 0.86 4.61
C ASN A 114 8.11 -0.55 5.19
N ASN A 115 7.23 -1.35 4.59
CA ASN A 115 6.80 -2.67 5.06
C ASN A 115 6.31 -2.70 6.53
N GLN A 116 5.75 -1.60 7.04
CA GLN A 116 5.15 -1.56 8.37
C GLN A 116 3.62 -1.70 8.29
N PRO A 117 2.99 -2.39 9.24
CA PRO A 117 1.54 -2.43 9.34
C PRO A 117 0.97 -1.04 9.65
N ILE A 118 -0.13 -0.69 8.97
CA ILE A 118 -0.97 0.47 9.26
C ILE A 118 -2.30 -0.04 9.79
N ILE A 119 -2.73 0.52 10.91
CA ILE A 119 -4.07 0.28 11.47
C ILE A 119 -4.93 1.48 11.12
N GLY A 120 -6.12 1.25 10.59
CA GLY A 120 -7.03 2.36 10.36
C GLY A 120 -8.48 1.98 10.40
N LYS A 121 -9.30 3.00 10.66
CA LYS A 121 -10.75 2.92 10.62
C LYS A 121 -11.20 3.04 9.17
N LEU A 122 -11.96 2.07 8.68
CA LEU A 122 -12.53 2.11 7.33
C LEU A 122 -13.45 3.32 7.17
N GLN A 123 -13.17 4.14 6.15
CA GLN A 123 -13.99 5.31 5.79
C GLN A 123 -14.80 5.04 4.54
N GLN A 124 -14.15 4.49 3.52
CA GLN A 124 -14.76 4.17 2.23
C GLN A 124 -14.11 2.92 1.65
N SER A 125 -14.87 2.15 0.89
CA SER A 125 -14.38 1.01 0.12
C SER A 125 -14.96 1.04 -1.28
N ASP A 126 -14.14 0.70 -2.27
CA ASP A 126 -14.57 0.38 -3.63
C ASP A 126 -14.17 -1.07 -3.99
N SER A 127 -14.24 -1.44 -5.27
CA SER A 127 -13.94 -2.80 -5.73
C SER A 127 -12.46 -3.19 -5.69
N ILE A 128 -11.54 -2.22 -5.63
CA ILE A 128 -10.09 -2.42 -5.74
C ILE A 128 -9.30 -1.85 -4.57
N SER A 129 -9.85 -0.89 -3.85
CA SER A 129 -9.18 -0.10 -2.83
C SER A 129 -10.09 0.25 -1.67
N ILE A 130 -9.46 0.55 -0.55
CA ILE A 130 -10.12 1.07 0.64
C ILE A 130 -9.42 2.35 1.08
N MET A 131 -10.21 3.29 1.60
CA MET A 131 -9.73 4.47 2.29
C MET A 131 -9.88 4.26 3.79
N ILE A 132 -8.79 4.37 4.52
CA ILE A 132 -8.78 4.27 5.98
C ILE A 132 -8.29 5.58 6.61
N GLN A 133 -8.86 5.93 7.76
CA GLN A 133 -8.32 6.94 8.66
C GLN A 133 -7.28 6.23 9.54
N HIS A 134 -6.03 6.68 9.55
CA HIS A 134 -4.93 6.03 10.26
C HIS A 134 -4.99 6.29 11.77
N PHE A 135 -4.84 5.22 12.54
CA PHE A 135 -4.72 5.23 13.99
C PHE A 135 -3.37 4.64 14.44
N ILE A 136 -2.80 5.23 15.49
CA ILE A 136 -1.57 4.77 16.12
C ILE A 136 -1.94 3.98 17.37
N PRO A 137 -1.47 2.73 17.52
CA PRO A 137 -1.63 2.00 18.77
C PRO A 137 -0.81 2.67 19.87
N SER A 138 -1.41 2.82 21.04
CA SER A 138 -0.81 3.38 22.25
C SER A 138 -1.25 2.53 23.45
N HIS A 139 -0.63 2.71 24.61
CA HIS A 139 -1.02 2.02 25.83
C HIS A 139 -1.60 3.00 26.84
N ASN A 140 -2.66 2.60 27.54
CA ASN A 140 -3.15 3.35 28.69
C ASN A 140 -2.36 2.97 29.97
N GLN A 141 -2.71 3.57 31.12
CA GLN A 141 -2.07 3.29 32.41
C GLN A 141 -2.17 1.81 32.83
N GLN A 142 -3.17 1.08 32.32
CA GLN A 142 -3.39 -0.36 32.57
C GLN A 142 -2.66 -1.26 31.56
N ARG A 143 -1.77 -0.71 30.72
CA ARG A 143 -1.10 -1.41 29.61
C ARG A 143 -2.06 -2.03 28.58
N LYS A 144 -3.30 -1.56 28.51
CA LYS A 144 -4.23 -1.97 27.45
C LYS A 144 -3.93 -1.16 26.20
N THR A 145 -3.91 -1.83 25.04
CA THR A 145 -3.80 -1.17 23.74
C THR A 145 -5.03 -0.31 23.48
N ILE A 146 -4.82 0.96 23.19
CA ILE A 146 -5.82 1.93 22.75
C ILE A 146 -5.40 2.50 21.40
N LEU A 147 -6.35 2.73 20.52
CA LEU A 147 -6.09 3.34 19.22
C LEU A 147 -6.30 4.85 19.33
N LYS A 148 -5.25 5.63 19.02
CA LYS A 148 -5.31 7.10 18.97
C LYS A 148 -5.31 7.56 17.51
N GLU A 149 -6.04 8.63 17.21
CA GLU A 149 -6.03 9.22 15.87
C GLU A 149 -4.60 9.66 15.51
N CYS A 150 -4.13 9.33 14.29
CA CYS A 150 -2.85 9.87 13.82
C CYS A 150 -3.02 11.34 13.42
N ASN A 151 -2.31 12.24 14.11
CA ASN A 151 -2.36 13.68 13.89
C ASN A 151 -1.36 14.22 12.84
N GLY A 152 -0.95 13.40 11.88
CA GLY A 152 -0.02 13.84 10.82
C GLY A 152 1.26 13.03 10.68
N CYS A 153 1.10 11.74 10.41
CA CYS A 153 2.19 10.87 9.96
C CYS A 153 2.73 11.24 8.55
N LEU A 154 2.21 12.34 7.97
CA LEU A 154 2.63 13.05 6.76
C LEU A 154 4.15 13.22 6.61
N ILE A 155 4.92 13.25 7.71
CA ILE A 155 6.37 13.48 7.69
C ILE A 155 7.14 12.34 6.99
N THR A 156 6.54 11.16 6.76
CA THR A 156 7.26 10.00 6.17
C THR A 156 6.57 9.29 5.01
N ASN A 157 5.35 9.68 4.60
CA ASN A 157 4.64 8.99 3.51
C ASN A 157 4.08 9.97 2.45
N PRO A 158 4.68 10.03 1.24
CA PRO A 158 4.25 10.93 0.16
C PRO A 158 2.87 10.59 -0.43
N PHE A 159 2.24 9.49 0.00
CA PHE A 159 0.93 9.03 -0.46
C PHE A 159 -0.21 9.35 0.53
N THR A 160 0.06 10.16 1.57
CA THR A 160 -0.99 10.63 2.48
C THR A 160 -1.82 11.70 1.77
N ILE A 161 -3.09 11.43 1.52
CA ILE A 161 -4.00 12.40 0.89
C ILE A 161 -4.69 13.17 2.01
N LEU A 162 -4.56 14.50 2.00
CA LEU A 162 -5.45 15.36 2.78
C LEU A 162 -6.75 15.53 1.98
N PRO A 163 -7.86 14.92 2.41
CA PRO A 163 -9.14 15.13 1.74
C PRO A 163 -9.52 16.61 1.80
N SER A 164 -9.81 17.20 0.64
CA SER A 164 -10.13 18.62 0.46
C SER A 164 -11.39 19.08 1.20
N THR A 165 -12.22 18.14 1.67
CA THR A 165 -13.51 18.38 2.32
C THR A 165 -13.49 18.22 3.84
N VAL A 166 -12.36 17.79 4.42
CA VAL A 166 -12.30 17.56 5.87
C VAL A 166 -11.91 18.86 6.57
N ASN A 167 -12.93 19.66 6.87
CA ASN A 167 -12.85 20.89 7.65
C ASN A 167 -12.72 20.57 9.16
N THR A 168 -11.80 19.67 9.52
CA THR A 168 -11.52 19.37 10.92
C THR A 168 -10.37 20.25 11.36
N SER A 169 -10.55 20.96 12.48
CA SER A 169 -9.47 21.63 13.22
C SER A 169 -8.33 20.68 13.67
N ARG A 170 -8.41 19.39 13.31
CA ARG A 170 -7.46 18.32 13.62
C ARG A 170 -6.90 17.74 12.32
N ASN A 171 -5.58 17.62 12.24
CA ASN A 171 -4.86 17.04 11.10
C ASN A 171 -5.00 15.51 11.09
N LEU A 172 -6.10 14.98 10.58
CA LEU A 172 -6.30 13.53 10.47
C LEU A 172 -5.54 12.96 9.26
N CYS A 173 -4.91 11.81 9.43
CA CYS A 173 -4.23 11.10 8.34
C CYS A 173 -5.16 10.08 7.66
N PHE A 174 -5.23 10.13 6.34
CA PHE A 174 -5.96 9.17 5.51
C PHE A 174 -5.01 8.49 4.53
N THR A 175 -5.21 7.20 4.30
CA THR A 175 -4.45 6.44 3.32
C THR A 175 -5.33 5.49 2.53
N ASN A 176 -4.99 5.32 1.25
CA ASN A 176 -5.63 4.34 0.38
C ASN A 176 -4.79 3.07 0.35
N LEU A 177 -5.43 1.94 0.56
CA LEU A 177 -4.81 0.62 0.52
C LEU A 177 -5.51 -0.25 -0.52
N PRO A 178 -4.77 -1.07 -1.29
CA PRO A 178 -5.37 -2.10 -2.12
C PRO A 178 -6.16 -3.09 -1.25
N LEU A 179 -7.39 -3.41 -1.66
CA LEU A 179 -8.29 -4.27 -0.88
C LEU A 179 -7.68 -5.67 -0.62
N ASN A 180 -6.92 -6.19 -1.59
CA ASN A 180 -6.22 -7.47 -1.49
C ASN A 180 -5.04 -7.49 -0.50
N LEU A 181 -4.66 -6.34 0.07
CA LEU A 181 -3.60 -6.21 1.08
C LEU A 181 -4.14 -5.90 2.48
N CYS A 182 -5.44 -6.03 2.67
CA CYS A 182 -6.14 -5.63 3.88
C CYS A 182 -6.71 -6.83 4.64
N PHE A 183 -6.65 -6.76 5.97
CA PHE A 183 -7.26 -7.74 6.86
C PHE A 183 -8.23 -7.02 7.81
N THR A 184 -9.43 -7.57 7.96
CA THR A 184 -10.43 -7.05 8.90
C THR A 184 -10.09 -7.53 10.31
N ILE A 185 -10.03 -6.62 11.28
CA ILE A 185 -9.90 -6.99 12.70
C ILE A 185 -11.27 -6.89 13.38
N PRO A 186 -11.79 -7.96 14.02
CA PRO A 186 -12.85 -7.81 15.02
C PRO A 186 -12.34 -6.96 16.20
N VAL A 187 -12.88 -5.75 16.36
CA VAL A 187 -12.56 -4.92 17.54
C VAL A 187 -13.67 -5.08 18.57
N ASN A 188 -13.37 -5.84 19.64
CA ASN A 188 -14.22 -5.85 20.83
C ASN A 188 -13.97 -4.58 21.64
N TYR A 189 -14.69 -3.50 21.29
CA TYR A 189 -14.81 -2.35 22.17
C TYR A 189 -15.51 -2.77 23.46
N MET A 190 -14.79 -2.70 24.59
CA MET A 190 -15.36 -2.39 25.89
C MET A 190 -15.08 -0.91 26.13
N PHE A 191 -16.13 -0.09 26.14
CA PHE A 191 -16.07 1.26 26.71
C PHE A 191 -16.14 1.16 28.23
#